data_AF-K1TGS1-F1
#
_entry.id   AF-K1TGS1-F1
#
_cell.length_a   1.000
_cell.length_b   1.000
_cell.length_c   1.000
_cell.angle_alpha   90.00
_cell.angle_beta   90.00
_cell.angle_gamma   90.00
#
_symmetry.space_group_name_H-M   'P 1'
#
loop_
_entity.id
_entity.type
_entity.pdbx_description
1 polymer ?
#
loop_
_entity_poly.entity_id
_entity_poly.type
_entity_poly.pdbx_seq_one_letter_code
_entity_poly.pdbx_strand_id
1 'polypeptide(L)'
;AATAASALGPSRKGSPCIQTIKAGDSVTLMDVDGPGVIRHIWMTVTDRTSPTGPNVLRNLILEFYWDGEETPSVQCPIGDFFCCGHAQACRINSIPIMVVPNRGFNCYFAMPFEHARIVLRNDHNEDVPAFFYQIDYTEYVHYLCIR
;
A
#
# COMPACT_ATOMS: atom_id res chain seq x y z
N ALA A 1 13.20 -1.89 4.35
CA ALA A 1 12.35 -3.09 4.18
C ALA A 1 11.88 -3.63 5.53
N ALA A 2 10.59 -3.87 5.71
CA ALA A 2 10.09 -4.72 6.81
C ALA A 2 10.23 -6.21 6.42
N THR A 3 11.47 -6.64 6.23
CA THR A 3 11.83 -8.04 5.99
C THR A 3 11.94 -8.73 7.36
N ALA A 4 10.83 -9.31 7.83
CA ALA A 4 10.94 -10.33 8.87
C ALA A 4 11.20 -11.69 8.18
N ALA A 5 12.19 -12.43 8.68
CA ALA A 5 12.58 -13.71 8.12
C ALA A 5 11.41 -14.71 8.17
N SER A 6 11.11 -15.33 7.03
CA SER A 6 10.10 -16.37 6.86
C SER A 6 10.74 -17.59 6.23
N ALA A 7 10.36 -18.79 6.69
CA ALA A 7 10.84 -20.07 6.13
C ALA A 7 10.41 -20.29 4.67
N LEU A 8 9.62 -19.38 4.08
CA LEU A 8 9.04 -19.49 2.74
C LEU A 8 9.80 -18.66 1.68
N GLY A 9 10.97 -18.12 2.00
CA GLY A 9 11.84 -17.38 1.08
C GLY A 9 11.73 -15.85 1.18
N PRO A 10 12.66 -15.13 0.53
CA PRO A 10 12.81 -13.68 0.66
C PRO A 10 11.66 -12.86 0.06
N SER A 11 10.90 -13.46 -0.87
CA SER A 11 9.82 -12.79 -1.60
C SER A 11 8.53 -12.61 -0.79
N ARG A 12 8.42 -13.16 0.43
CA ARG A 12 7.21 -12.98 1.26
C ARG A 12 7.40 -11.85 2.27
N LYS A 13 6.41 -10.96 2.32
CA LYS A 13 6.25 -9.94 3.37
C LYS A 13 6.33 -10.59 4.76
N GLY A 14 7.33 -10.21 5.55
CA GLY A 14 7.66 -10.87 6.81
C GLY A 14 6.59 -10.82 7.90
N SER A 15 5.75 -9.77 7.92
CA SER A 15 4.54 -9.70 8.75
C SER A 15 3.41 -9.06 7.96
N PRO A 16 2.24 -9.70 7.79
CA PRO A 16 1.10 -9.17 7.01
C PRO A 16 0.47 -7.91 7.63
N CYS A 17 0.82 -7.60 8.88
CA CYS A 17 0.23 -6.52 9.67
C CYS A 17 1.32 -5.62 10.26
N ILE A 18 1.12 -4.31 10.14
CA ILE A 18 1.82 -3.31 10.94
C ILE A 18 0.94 -3.03 12.16
N GLN A 19 1.46 -3.37 13.34
CA GLN A 19 0.69 -3.29 14.59
C GLN A 19 0.25 -1.86 14.91
N THR A 20 1.16 -0.89 14.70
CA THR A 20 0.90 0.52 14.95
C THR A 20 1.69 1.37 13.97
N ILE A 21 1.03 2.32 13.33
CA ILE A 21 1.66 3.42 12.59
C ILE A 21 1.49 4.66 13.45
N LYS A 22 2.58 5.22 13.99
CA LYS A 22 2.46 6.35 14.91
C LYS A 22 2.01 7.61 14.19
N ALA A 23 1.37 8.53 14.91
CA ALA A 23 1.03 9.83 14.37
C ALA A 23 2.29 10.57 13.89
N GLY A 24 2.27 11.08 12.65
CA GLY A 24 3.39 11.76 12.00
C GLY A 24 4.47 10.86 11.40
N ASP A 25 4.44 9.55 11.66
CA ASP A 25 5.42 8.60 11.13
C ASP A 25 5.05 8.13 9.72
N SER A 26 6.05 7.59 9.02
CA SER A 26 5.88 6.92 7.73
C SER A 26 6.43 5.50 7.77
N VAL A 27 5.79 4.59 7.05
CA VAL A 27 6.20 3.19 6.94
C VAL A 27 6.35 2.79 5.48
N THR A 28 7.47 2.13 5.16
CA THR A 28 7.70 1.54 3.84
C THR A 28 6.95 0.22 3.73
N LEU A 29 5.98 0.16 2.80
CA LEU A 29 5.19 -1.03 2.51
C LEU A 29 5.88 -1.96 1.51
N MET A 30 6.61 -1.38 0.56
CA MET A 30 7.38 -2.07 -0.47
C MET A 30 8.59 -1.22 -0.84
N ASP A 31 9.72 -1.87 -1.08
CA ASP A 31 10.96 -1.26 -1.58
C ASP A 31 11.75 -2.37 -2.26
N VAL A 32 11.65 -2.45 -3.58
CA VAL A 32 12.22 -3.54 -4.38
C VAL A 32 12.88 -3.01 -5.63
N ASP A 33 14.03 -3.58 -5.94
CA ASP A 33 14.77 -3.37 -7.20
C ASP A 33 14.40 -4.43 -8.23
N GLY A 34 14.52 -4.06 -9.50
CA GLY A 34 14.38 -4.95 -10.64
C GLY A 34 13.09 -4.70 -11.43
N PRO A 35 13.13 -4.95 -12.75
CA PRO A 35 11.98 -4.72 -13.60
C PRO A 35 10.83 -5.63 -13.19
N GLY A 36 9.66 -5.06 -13.03
CA GLY A 36 8.48 -5.78 -12.60
C GLY A 36 7.20 -5.01 -12.85
N VAL A 37 6.09 -5.60 -12.43
CA VAL A 37 4.78 -4.96 -12.49
C VAL A 37 3.94 -5.37 -11.29
N ILE A 38 3.47 -4.37 -10.53
CA ILE A 38 2.45 -4.60 -9.50
C ILE A 38 1.16 -4.96 -10.21
N ARG A 39 0.53 -6.05 -9.78
CA ARG A 39 -0.71 -6.58 -10.37
C ARG A 39 -1.91 -6.46 -9.45
N HIS A 40 -1.65 -6.43 -8.15
CA HIS A 40 -2.70 -6.37 -7.16
C HIS A 40 -2.18 -5.72 -5.87
N ILE A 41 -2.98 -4.81 -5.33
CA ILE A 41 -2.77 -4.21 -4.02
C ILE A 41 -4.04 -4.45 -3.21
N TRP A 42 -3.88 -5.07 -2.04
CA TRP A 42 -4.93 -5.18 -1.03
C TRP A 42 -4.54 -4.45 0.23
N MET A 43 -5.48 -3.74 0.85
CA MET A 43 -5.28 -3.05 2.12
C MET A 43 -6.54 -3.11 2.98
N THR A 44 -6.38 -3.09 4.30
CA THR A 44 -7.47 -2.75 5.21
C THR A 44 -6.95 -2.03 6.45
N VAL A 45 -7.78 -1.12 6.94
CA VAL A 45 -7.51 -0.28 8.11
C VAL A 45 -8.83 0.16 8.73
N THR A 46 -8.80 0.58 9.99
CA THR A 46 -9.94 1.25 10.63
C THR A 46 -10.24 2.60 9.95
N ASP A 47 -11.49 3.06 9.98
CA ASP A 47 -11.87 4.39 9.49
C ASP A 47 -11.79 5.50 10.57
N ARG A 48 -11.62 5.09 11.84
CA ARG A 48 -11.43 5.95 13.01
C ARG A 48 -10.57 5.25 14.06
N THR A 49 -9.82 6.01 14.85
CA THR A 49 -9.01 5.49 15.97
C THR A 49 -9.74 5.64 17.30
N SER A 50 -10.50 6.73 17.47
CA SER A 50 -11.24 7.08 18.68
C SER A 50 -12.45 7.97 18.34
N PRO A 51 -13.30 8.36 19.30
CA PRO A 51 -14.34 9.38 19.08
C PRO A 51 -13.78 10.74 18.63
N THR A 52 -12.52 11.05 18.95
CA THR A 52 -11.81 12.30 18.59
C THR A 52 -10.83 12.14 17.43
N GLY A 53 -10.63 10.91 16.95
CA GLY A 53 -9.81 10.58 15.80
C GLY A 53 -10.61 10.04 14.62
N PRO A 54 -11.54 10.83 14.03
CA PRO A 54 -12.19 10.46 12.77
C PRO A 54 -11.22 10.64 11.59
N ASN A 55 -11.64 10.19 10.40
CA ASN A 55 -11.01 10.49 9.12
C ASN A 55 -9.67 9.80 8.83
N VAL A 56 -9.43 8.60 9.38
CA VAL A 56 -8.21 7.81 9.09
C VAL A 56 -8.01 7.63 7.58
N LEU A 57 -9.09 7.37 6.84
CA LEU A 57 -9.02 7.16 5.38
C LEU A 57 -8.63 8.41 4.58
N ARG A 58 -8.73 9.61 5.17
CA ARG A 58 -8.32 10.88 4.56
C ARG A 58 -6.91 11.30 4.97
N ASN A 59 -6.46 10.84 6.14
CA ASN A 59 -5.22 11.28 6.76
C ASN A 59 -4.08 10.26 6.63
N LEU A 60 -4.38 9.03 6.20
CA LEU A 60 -3.35 8.10 5.76
C LEU A 60 -3.02 8.35 4.29
N ILE A 61 -1.78 8.78 4.01
CA ILE A 61 -1.33 9.20 2.68
C ILE A 61 -0.46 8.10 2.07
N LEU A 62 -0.89 7.63 0.90
CA LEU A 62 -0.14 6.71 0.06
C LEU A 62 0.80 7.49 -0.85
N GLU A 63 2.07 7.08 -0.90
CA GLU A 63 3.13 7.69 -1.71
C GLU A 63 3.87 6.62 -2.50
N PHE A 64 3.80 6.69 -3.83
CA PHE A 64 4.40 5.70 -4.73
C PHE A 64 5.51 6.39 -5.51
N TYR A 65 6.72 5.83 -5.42
CA TYR A 65 7.91 6.30 -6.10
C TYR A 65 8.37 5.20 -7.06
N TRP A 66 8.66 5.60 -8.29
CA TRP A 66 9.13 4.70 -9.34
C TRP A 66 10.56 5.06 -9.71
N ASP A 67 11.38 4.07 -10.03
CA ASP A 67 12.64 4.22 -10.77
C ASP A 67 13.63 5.24 -10.16
N GLY A 68 13.65 5.32 -8.82
CA GLY A 68 14.51 6.23 -8.07
C GLY A 68 14.06 7.69 -8.05
N GLU A 69 12.82 8.00 -8.46
CA GLU A 69 12.27 9.36 -8.39
C GLU A 69 12.27 9.92 -6.95
N GLU A 70 12.66 11.19 -6.80
CA GLU A 70 12.63 11.89 -5.51
C GLU A 70 11.21 12.32 -5.10
N THR A 71 10.36 12.62 -6.09
CA THR A 71 8.96 13.03 -5.89
C THR A 71 8.01 11.87 -6.16
N PRO A 72 6.98 11.65 -5.33
CA PRO A 72 6.06 10.55 -5.57
C PRO A 72 5.20 10.80 -6.81
N SER A 73 5.17 9.82 -7.71
CA SER A 73 4.30 9.79 -8.89
C SER A 73 2.82 9.58 -8.51
N VAL A 74 2.54 8.95 -7.37
CA VAL A 74 1.20 8.88 -6.78
C VAL A 74 1.29 9.40 -5.34
N GLN A 75 0.55 10.46 -5.01
CA GLN A 75 0.40 10.95 -3.64
C GLN A 75 -1.07 11.28 -3.35
N CYS A 76 -1.74 10.43 -2.58
CA CYS A 76 -3.14 10.66 -2.24
C CYS A 76 -3.56 9.92 -0.95
N PRO A 77 -4.66 10.36 -0.30
CA PRO A 77 -5.23 9.60 0.80
C PRO A 77 -5.63 8.19 0.40
N ILE A 78 -5.50 7.23 1.32
CA ILE A 78 -5.85 5.83 1.07
C ILE A 78 -7.31 5.67 0.64
N GLY A 79 -8.25 6.41 1.23
CA GLY A 79 -9.65 6.39 0.85
C GLY A 79 -9.84 6.81 -0.60
N ASP A 80 -9.27 7.95 -0.98
CA ASP A 80 -9.36 8.51 -2.33
C ASP A 80 -8.78 7.57 -3.40
N PHE A 81 -7.62 6.96 -3.12
CA PHE A 81 -6.99 5.97 -4.01
C PHE A 81 -7.95 4.82 -4.37
N PHE A 82 -8.76 4.38 -3.40
CA PHE A 82 -9.77 3.33 -3.58
C PHE A 82 -11.19 3.87 -3.87
N CYS A 83 -11.30 5.09 -4.42
CA CYS A 83 -12.56 5.74 -4.78
C CYS A 83 -13.53 5.99 -3.60
N CYS A 84 -13.02 6.00 -2.37
CA CYS A 84 -13.76 6.23 -1.12
C CYS A 84 -13.48 7.64 -0.58
N GLY A 85 -14.21 8.63 -1.09
CA GLY A 85 -14.08 10.03 -0.69
C GLY A 85 -14.62 10.34 0.71
N HIS A 86 -14.38 11.58 1.19
CA HIS A 86 -14.88 12.10 2.47
C HIS A 86 -14.57 11.24 3.69
N ALA A 87 -13.44 10.52 3.65
CA ALA A 87 -13.02 9.59 4.70
C ALA A 87 -14.03 8.47 5.02
N GLN A 88 -14.92 8.15 4.08
CA GLN A 88 -15.94 7.12 4.25
C GLN A 88 -15.72 6.01 3.25
N ALA A 89 -15.60 4.78 3.76
CA ALA A 89 -15.58 3.62 2.88
C ALA A 89 -16.98 3.37 2.32
N CYS A 90 -17.06 3.21 1.00
CA CYS A 90 -18.25 2.79 0.30
C CYS A 90 -17.96 1.50 -0.48
N ARG A 91 -19.00 0.75 -0.83
CA ARG A 91 -18.82 -0.42 -1.68
C ARG A 91 -18.55 0.04 -3.10
N ILE A 92 -17.43 -0.40 -3.65
CA ILE A 92 -17.06 -0.18 -5.04
C ILE A 92 -16.95 -1.55 -5.71
N ASN A 93 -17.61 -1.72 -6.85
CA ASN A 93 -17.50 -2.91 -7.66
C ASN A 93 -17.16 -2.48 -9.09
N SER A 94 -15.87 -2.44 -9.39
CA SER A 94 -15.34 -2.11 -10.72
C SER A 94 -14.17 -3.03 -11.05
N ILE A 95 -13.74 -3.03 -12.31
CA ILE A 95 -12.59 -3.81 -12.77
C ILE A 95 -11.29 -3.37 -12.06
N PRO A 96 -10.90 -2.08 -12.08
CA PRO A 96 -9.61 -1.67 -11.53
C PRO A 96 -9.62 -1.51 -10.00
N ILE A 97 -10.75 -1.17 -9.39
CA ILE A 97 -10.88 -0.92 -7.96
C ILE A 97 -12.09 -1.68 -7.40
N MET A 98 -11.91 -2.39 -6.30
CA MET A 98 -13.01 -3.06 -5.59
C MET A 98 -12.88 -2.85 -4.10
N VAL A 99 -13.96 -2.37 -3.47
CA VAL A 99 -14.06 -2.20 -2.02
C VAL A 99 -15.15 -3.12 -1.51
N VAL A 100 -14.72 -4.25 -0.94
CA VAL A 100 -15.61 -5.27 -0.38
C VAL A 100 -16.05 -4.89 1.05
N PRO A 101 -17.09 -5.54 1.62
CA PRO A 101 -17.55 -5.26 2.98
C PRO A 101 -16.40 -5.25 4.01
N ASN A 102 -16.55 -4.43 5.04
CA ASN A 102 -15.54 -4.24 6.09
C ASN A 102 -14.19 -3.68 5.61
N ARG A 103 -14.21 -2.78 4.61
CA ARG A 103 -13.02 -2.04 4.14
C ARG A 103 -11.92 -2.94 3.58
N GLY A 104 -12.31 -3.97 2.82
CA GLY A 104 -11.35 -4.71 2.01
C GLY A 104 -11.09 -3.94 0.73
N PHE A 105 -10.03 -3.14 0.72
CA PHE A 105 -9.65 -2.30 -0.42
C PHE A 105 -8.79 -3.10 -1.38
N ASN A 106 -9.18 -3.16 -2.67
CA ASN A 106 -8.46 -3.89 -3.71
C ASN A 106 -8.22 -2.97 -4.91
N CYS A 107 -7.01 -3.03 -5.47
CA CYS A 107 -6.61 -2.33 -6.68
C CYS A 107 -5.92 -3.31 -7.62
N TYR A 108 -6.29 -3.28 -8.90
CA TYR A 108 -5.82 -4.16 -9.98
C TYR A 108 -5.20 -3.37 -11.13
N PHE A 109 -4.87 -2.10 -10.93
CA PHE A 109 -4.08 -1.36 -11.91
C PHE A 109 -2.70 -2.02 -12.06
N ALA A 110 -2.30 -2.26 -13.31
CA ALA A 110 -0.94 -2.67 -13.61
C ALA A 110 -0.01 -1.46 -13.44
N MET A 111 0.98 -1.57 -12.55
CA MET A 111 1.96 -0.52 -12.29
C MET A 111 3.37 -1.06 -12.56
N PRO A 112 3.89 -0.90 -13.79
CA PRO A 112 5.25 -1.29 -14.15
C PRO A 112 6.29 -0.44 -13.40
N PHE A 113 7.45 -1.02 -13.11
CA PHE A 113 8.58 -0.36 -12.47
C PHE A 113 9.90 -1.06 -12.82
N GLU A 114 11.02 -0.35 -12.76
CA GLU A 114 12.39 -0.86 -12.61
C GLU A 114 12.87 -0.82 -11.14
N HIS A 115 12.36 0.13 -10.36
CA HIS A 115 12.41 0.15 -8.89
C HIS A 115 11.07 0.68 -8.36
N ALA A 116 10.57 0.08 -7.27
CA ALA A 116 9.32 0.50 -6.66
C ALA A 116 9.49 0.70 -5.16
N ARG A 117 9.19 1.93 -4.69
CA ARG A 117 9.07 2.25 -3.27
C ARG A 117 7.66 2.75 -2.98
N ILE A 118 6.93 2.03 -2.13
CA ILE A 118 5.60 2.42 -1.67
C ILE A 118 5.66 2.73 -0.18
N VAL A 119 5.23 3.94 0.17
CA VAL A 119 5.23 4.47 1.52
C VAL A 119 3.81 4.81 1.94
N LEU A 120 3.52 4.58 3.22
CA LEU A 120 2.32 5.04 3.88
C LEU A 120 2.70 6.01 5.00
N ARG A 121 2.26 7.26 4.87
CA ARG A 121 2.48 8.33 5.84
C ARG A 121 1.23 8.56 6.66
N ASN A 122 1.38 8.68 7.97
CA ASN A 122 0.28 8.91 8.88
C ASN A 122 0.16 10.38 9.28
N ASP A 123 -0.69 11.12 8.58
CA ASP A 123 -1.07 12.50 8.94
C ASP A 123 -2.26 12.55 9.90
N HIS A 124 -2.73 11.38 10.35
CA HIS A 124 -3.77 11.31 11.36
C HIS A 124 -3.25 11.83 12.69
N ASN A 125 -4.13 12.43 13.48
CA ASN A 125 -3.77 13.04 14.76
C ASN A 125 -3.49 12.01 15.87
N GLU A 126 -3.70 10.72 15.60
CA GLU A 126 -3.53 9.62 16.54
C GLU A 126 -2.79 8.45 15.88
N ASP A 127 -2.25 7.55 16.71
CA ASP A 127 -1.65 6.31 16.26
C ASP A 127 -2.72 5.43 15.59
N VAL A 128 -2.40 4.90 14.40
CA VAL A 128 -3.31 4.01 13.67
C VAL A 128 -2.93 2.56 13.96
N PRO A 129 -3.79 1.77 14.62
CA PRO A 129 -3.52 0.38 14.91
C PRO A 129 -3.85 -0.52 13.70
N ALA A 130 -3.21 -1.69 13.67
CA ALA A 130 -3.59 -2.84 12.86
C ALA A 130 -3.82 -2.51 11.37
N PHE A 131 -2.76 -2.03 10.71
CA PHE A 131 -2.77 -1.80 9.26
C PHE A 131 -2.34 -3.08 8.53
N PHE A 132 -3.23 -3.62 7.70
CA PHE A 132 -2.97 -4.83 6.92
C PHE A 132 -2.84 -4.47 5.44
N TYR A 133 -1.90 -5.11 4.77
CA TYR A 133 -1.71 -4.91 3.33
C TYR A 133 -1.13 -6.15 2.63
N GLN A 134 -1.25 -6.19 1.33
CA GLN A 134 -0.59 -7.13 0.43
C GLN A 134 -0.33 -6.39 -0.88
N ILE A 135 0.87 -6.53 -1.41
CA ILE A 135 1.25 -5.97 -2.71
C ILE A 135 1.84 -7.13 -3.50
N ASP A 136 1.11 -7.56 -4.52
CA ASP A 136 1.50 -8.66 -5.39
C ASP A 136 2.05 -8.08 -6.69
N TYR A 137 3.26 -8.50 -7.03
CA TYR A 137 3.94 -8.07 -8.26
C TYR A 137 4.57 -9.26 -8.97
N THR A 138 4.80 -9.10 -10.27
CA THR A 138 5.52 -10.06 -11.10
C THR A 138 6.88 -9.46 -11.47
N GLU A 139 7.96 -10.14 -11.10
CA GLU A 139 9.31 -9.78 -11.54
C GLU A 139 9.53 -10.24 -12.99
N TYR A 140 10.16 -9.39 -13.78
CA TYR A 140 10.63 -9.73 -15.12
C TYR A 140 12.09 -10.16 -15.03
N VAL A 141 12.35 -11.42 -15.36
CA VAL A 141 13.72 -11.89 -15.54
C VAL A 141 14.19 -11.38 -16.90
N HIS A 142 15.14 -10.44 -16.90
CA HIS A 142 15.97 -10.23 -18.08
C HIS A 142 16.77 -11.53 -18.28
N TYR A 143 16.29 -12.43 -19.13
CA TYR A 143 17.17 -13.44 -19.69
C TYR A 143 18.28 -12.67 -20.42
N LEU A 144 19.48 -12.71 -19.85
CA LEU A 144 20.69 -12.49 -20.62
C LEU A 144 20.54 -13.36 -21.88
N CYS A 145 20.53 -12.68 -23.03
CA CYS A 145 20.81 -13.18 -24.37
C CYS A 145 21.35 -14.63 -24.35
N ILE A 146 20.56 -15.58 -24.88
CA ILE A 146 21.15 -16.81 -25.42
C ILE A 146 22.03 -16.32 -26.58
N ARG A 147 23.34 -16.17 -26.32
CA ARG A 147 24.37 -16.18 -27.35
C ARG A 147 24.67 -17.62 -27.73
#